data_AF-A0A151SII1-F1
#
_entry.id   AF-A0A151SII1-F1
#
_cell.length_a   1.000
_cell.length_b   1.000
_cell.length_c   1.000
_cell.angle_alpha   90.00
_cell.angle_beta   90.00
_cell.angle_gamma   90.00
#
_symmetry.space_group_name_H-M   'P 1'
#
loop_
_entity.id
_entity.type
_entity.pdbx_description
1 polymer ?
#
loop_
_entity_poly.entity_id
_entity_poly.type
_entity_poly.pdbx_seq_one_letter_code
_entity_poly.pdbx_strand_id
1 'polypeptide(L)' 'VLIDTDSSYNILQPCLATHLQLPITPTPKFSVMVGNDQHIECSSLCEQNPISI' A
#
# COMPACT_ATOMS: atom_id res chain seq x y z
N VAL A 1 3.36 10.17 6.79
CA VAL A 1 4.00 8.85 6.62
C VAL A 1 4.20 8.26 8.00
N LEU A 2 3.78 7.01 8.22
CA LEU A 2 4.06 6.25 9.44
C LEU A 2 5.24 5.33 9.14
N ILE A 3 6.23 5.29 10.03
CA ILE A 3 7.36 4.37 9.92
C ILE A 3 7.12 3.26 10.94
N ASP A 4 6.92 2.05 10.43
CA ASP A 4 6.71 0.86 11.23
C ASP A 4 7.71 -0.21 10.78
N THR A 5 8.55 -0.65 11.70
CA THR A 5 9.61 -1.64 11.43
C THR A 5 9.11 -3.08 11.47
N ASP A 6 7.95 -3.31 12.08
CA ASP A 6 7.39 -4.66 12.27
C ASP A 6 6.32 -5.00 11.22
N SER A 7 6.05 -4.09 10.28
CA SER A 7 5.15 -4.31 9.15
C SER A 7 5.86 -4.98 7.95
N SER A 8 5.24 -5.99 7.36
CA SER A 8 5.78 -6.71 6.19
C SER A 8 5.68 -5.91 4.87
N TYR A 9 4.68 -5.02 4.76
CA TYR A 9 4.39 -4.29 3.53
C TYR A 9 4.10 -2.83 3.84
N ASN A 10 4.54 -1.95 2.94
CA ASN A 10 4.09 -0.56 2.93
C ASN A 10 2.69 -0.49 2.33
N ILE A 11 1.77 0.13 3.06
CA ILE A 11 0.40 0.33 2.62
C ILE A 11 0.20 1.79 2.24
N LEU A 12 -0.41 2.02 1.08
CA LEU A 12 -0.70 3.35 0.55
C LEU A 12 -2.18 3.48 0.25
N GLN A 13 -2.79 4.61 0.62
CA GLN A 13 -4.16 4.91 0.24
C GLN A 13 -4.24 5.20 -1.28
N PRO A 14 -5.27 4.69 -1.99
CA PRO A 14 -5.40 4.90 -3.44
C PRO A 14 -5.34 6.36 -3.89
N CYS A 15 -5.96 7.27 -3.12
CA CYS A 15 -5.96 8.71 -3.42
C CYS A 15 -4.53 9.28 -3.51
N LEU A 16 -3.63 8.84 -2.62
CA LEU A 16 -2.24 9.30 -2.62
C LEU A 16 -1.46 8.70 -3.80
N ALA A 17 -1.70 7.43 -4.13
CA ALA A 17 -1.12 6.81 -5.32
C ALA A 17 -1.51 7.55 -6.62
N THR A 18 -2.78 7.96 -6.73
CA THR A 18 -3.28 8.76 -7.85
C THR A 18 -2.67 10.17 -7.88
N HIS A 19 -2.62 10.86 -6.72
CA HIS A 19 -2.06 12.21 -6.63
C HIS A 19 -0.59 12.25 -7.04
N LEU A 20 0.18 11.24 -6.63
CA LEU A 20 1.60 11.08 -6.97
C LEU A 20 1.83 10.46 -8.36
N GLN A 21 0.76 10.11 -9.08
CA GLN A 21 0.82 9.48 -10.40
C GLN A 21 1.69 8.21 -10.42
N LEU A 22 1.61 7.41 -9.36
CA LEU A 22 2.37 6.17 -9.27
C LEU A 22 1.84 5.14 -10.28
N PRO A 23 2.70 4.34 -10.91
CA PRO A 23 2.26 3.18 -11.67
C PRO A 23 1.55 2.17 -10.76
N ILE A 24 0.31 1.82 -11.09
CA ILE A 24 -0.52 0.87 -10.33
C ILE A 24 -0.83 -0.33 -11.21
N THR A 25 -0.50 -1.52 -10.72
CA THR A 25 -0.86 -2.80 -11.37
C THR A 25 -1.93 -3.50 -10.53
N PRO A 26 -3.06 -3.92 -11.12
CA PRO A 26 -4.08 -4.66 -10.38
C PRO A 26 -3.56 -6.02 -9.93
N THR A 27 -4.00 -6.46 -8.76
CA THR A 27 -3.67 -7.78 -8.21
C THR A 27 -4.96 -8.54 -7.87
N PRO A 28 -4.91 -9.87 -7.72
CA PRO A 28 -5.95 -10.57 -6.98
C PRO A 28 -6.15 -9.89 -5.62
N LYS A 29 -7.40 -9.81 -5.16
CA LYS A 29 -7.69 -9.24 -3.84
C LYS A 29 -7.02 -10.10 -2.77
N PHE A 30 -6.33 -9.46 -1.84
CA PHE A 30 -5.71 -10.13 -0.70
C PHE A 30 -5.96 -9.34 0.58
N SER A 31 -6.04 -10.08 1.69
CA SER A 31 -6.27 -9.51 3.02
C SER A 31 -4.93 -9.36 3.73
N VAL A 32 -4.68 -8.18 4.27
CA VAL A 32 -3.50 -7.88 5.11
C VAL A 32 -3.99 -7.67 6.53
N MET A 33 -3.45 -8.46 7.46
CA MET A 33 -3.68 -8.26 8.89
C MET A 33 -3.00 -6.97 9.32
N VAL A 34 -3.73 -6.14 10.06
CA VAL A 34 -3.25 -4.93 10.72
C VAL A 34 -3.44 -5.09 12.23
N GLY A 35 -3.08 -4.07 13.01
CA GLY A 35 -3.19 -4.14 14.48
C GLY A 35 -4.59 -4.53 14.98
N ASN A 36 -4.64 -5.14 16.17
CA ASN A 36 -5.88 -5.57 16.84
C ASN A 36 -6.73 -6.59 16.05
N ASP A 37 -6.09 -7.57 15.40
CA ASP A 37 -6.75 -8.63 14.61
C ASP A 37 -7.67 -8.09 13.49
N GLN A 38 -7.47 -6.83 13.09
CA GLN A 38 -8.21 -6.22 12.00
C GLN A 38 -7.53 -6.55 10.66
N HIS A 39 -8.29 -6.40 9.58
CA HIS A 39 -7.82 -6.70 8.24
C HIS A 39 -8.20 -5.59 7.27
N ILE A 40 -7.30 -5.31 6.33
CA ILE A 40 -7.56 -4.44 5.19
C ILE A 40 -7.52 -5.27 3.90
N GLU A 41 -8.39 -4.95 2.95
CA GLU A 41 -8.39 -5.58 1.63
C GLU A 41 -7.56 -4.73 0.67
N CYS A 42 -6.59 -5.36 0.02
CA CYS A 42 -5.74 -4.78 -1.00
C CYS A 42 -6.06 -5.40 -2.36
N SER A 43 -6.06 -4.60 -3.43
CA SER A 43 -6.42 -5.03 -4.79
C SER A 43 -5.46 -4.53 -5.86
N SER A 44 -4.37 -3.86 -5.47
CA SER A 44 -3.43 -3.24 -6.39
C SER A 44 -2.05 -3.11 -5.76
N LEU A 45 -1.04 -3.11 -6.61
CA LEU A 45 0.37 -2.94 -6.25
C LEU A 45 0.92 -1.69 -6.92
N CYS A 46 1.59 -0.85 -6.14
CA CYS A 46 2.51 0.15 -6.67
C CYS A 46 3.91 -0.47 -6.69
N GLU A 47 4.58 -0.47 -7.84
CA GLU A 47 5.96 -0.96 -7.90
C GLU A 47 6.89 -0.08 -7.06
N GLN A 48 7.97 -0.67 -6.58
CA GLN A 48 8.93 -0.01 -5.70
C GLN A 48 9.74 1.02 -6.50
N ASN A 49 9.18 2.22 -6.60
CA ASN A 49 9.76 3.35 -7.31
C ASN A 49 10.23 4.41 -6.32
N PRO A 50 11.38 5.08 -6.57
CA PRO A 50 11.74 6.28 -5.84
C PRO A 50 10.62 7.31 -5.97
N ILE A 51 10.04 7.72 -4.85
CA ILE A 51 9.08 8.83 -4.85
C ILE A 51 9.89 10.11 -5.06
N SER A 52 9.66 10.76 -6.19
CA SER A 52 10.19 12.12 -6.43
C SER A 52 9.20 13.12 -5.86
N ILE A 53 9.70 13.99 -4.97
CA ILE A 53 8.96 15.06 -4.28
C ILE A 53 9.36 16.41 -4.85
#